data_AF-A0A960QI97-F1
#
_entry.id   AF-A0A960QI97-F1
#
_cell.length_a   1.000
_cell.length_b   1.000
_cell.length_c   1.000
_cell.angle_alpha   90.00
_cell.angle_beta   90.00
_cell.angle_gamma   90.00
#
_symmetry.space_group_name_H-M   'P 1'
#
loop_
_entity.id
_entity.type
_entity.pdbx_description
1 polymer ?
#
loop_
_entity_poly.entity_id
_entity_poly.type
_entity_poly.pdbx_seq_one_letter_code
_entity_poly.pdbx_strand_id
1 'polypeptide(L)'
;YPILPDNGHNLWNDAEVLALIDRHPNTVVAWFNGHNHAGNYAERKGVHYVNVHGMVDTPDTNAYAVLEVLPGALRIRGNGREPERVLAIG
;
A
#
# COMPACT_ATOMS: atom_id res chain seq x y z
N TYR A 1 -2.93 4.04 8.28
CA TYR A 1 -2.47 2.89 9.07
C TYR A 1 -2.51 1.66 8.19
N PRO A 2 -1.50 0.79 8.29
CA PRO A 2 -1.51 -0.52 7.67
C PRO A 2 -2.63 -1.37 8.26
N ILE A 3 -3.17 -2.25 7.44
CA ILE A 3 -4.08 -3.31 7.87
C ILE A 3 -3.62 -4.69 7.37
N LEU A 4 -2.61 -4.70 6.50
CA LEU A 4 -1.95 -5.89 5.96
C LEU A 4 -0.59 -5.46 5.37
N PRO A 5 0.47 -6.30 5.44
CA PRO A 5 0.59 -7.52 6.26
C PRO A 5 0.51 -7.21 7.76
N ASP A 6 0.20 -8.23 8.57
CA ASP A 6 0.17 -8.12 10.03
C ASP A 6 1.53 -7.67 10.59
N ASN A 7 1.51 -6.66 11.46
CA ASN A 7 2.65 -6.17 12.22
C ASN A 7 2.19 -5.19 13.33
N GLY A 8 3.11 -4.81 14.21
CA GLY A 8 2.82 -3.93 15.35
C GLY A 8 2.40 -2.48 15.04
N HIS A 9 2.41 -2.06 13.77
CA HIS A 9 1.93 -0.75 13.33
C HIS A 9 0.51 -0.79 12.74
N ASN A 10 -0.12 -1.96 12.69
CA ASN A 10 -1.45 -2.08 12.11
C ASN A 10 -2.49 -1.31 12.92
N LEU A 11 -3.57 -0.94 12.23
CA LEU A 11 -4.77 -0.43 12.87
C LEU A 11 -5.30 -1.48 13.86
N TRP A 12 -5.71 -1.06 15.06
CA TRP A 12 -6.17 -1.99 16.10
C TRP A 12 -7.33 -2.89 15.68
N ASN A 13 -8.17 -2.42 14.74
CA ASN A 13 -9.28 -3.18 14.21
C ASN A 13 -9.08 -3.54 12.72
N ASP A 14 -7.83 -3.77 12.30
CA ASP A 14 -7.46 -4.17 10.95
C ASP A 14 -8.28 -5.36 10.41
N ALA A 15 -8.57 -6.36 11.25
CA ALA A 15 -9.37 -7.53 10.88
C ALA A 15 -10.78 -7.16 10.42
N GLU A 16 -11.42 -6.19 11.07
CA GLU A 16 -12.77 -5.73 10.71
C GLU A 16 -12.77 -4.93 9.40
N VAL A 17 -11.75 -4.10 9.21
CA VAL A 17 -11.57 -3.32 7.98
C VAL A 17 -11.22 -4.25 6.80
N LEU A 18 -10.34 -5.23 7.01
CA LEU A 18 -10.05 -6.28 6.02
C LEU A 18 -11.30 -7.07 5.66
N ALA A 19 -12.12 -7.45 6.65
CA ALA A 19 -13.38 -8.13 6.40
C ALA A 19 -14.39 -7.26 5.65
N LEU A 20 -14.38 -5.94 5.86
CA LEU A 20 -15.19 -5.01 5.07
C LEU A 20 -14.71 -4.95 3.62
N ILE A 21 -13.41 -4.79 3.38
CA ILE A 21 -12.83 -4.73 2.02
C ILE A 21 -13.12 -6.02 1.24
N ASP A 22 -13.03 -7.18 1.91
CA ASP A 22 -13.34 -8.49 1.31
C ASP A 22 -14.76 -8.62 0.76
N ARG A 23 -15.71 -7.83 1.26
CA ARG A 23 -17.09 -7.81 0.76
C ARG A 23 -17.25 -7.02 -0.54
N HIS A 24 -16.19 -6.33 -0.98
CA HIS A 24 -16.19 -5.47 -2.16
C HIS A 24 -15.06 -5.81 -3.15
N PRO A 25 -14.92 -7.09 -3.58
CA PRO A 25 -13.77 -7.57 -4.35
C PRO A 25 -13.63 -6.94 -5.75
N ASN A 26 -14.71 -6.38 -6.31
CA ASN A 26 -14.72 -5.77 -7.64
C ASN A 26 -14.79 -4.23 -7.59
N THR A 27 -14.52 -3.64 -6.42
CA THR A 27 -14.63 -2.19 -6.22
C THR A 27 -13.36 -1.62 -5.62
N VAL A 28 -12.81 -2.29 -4.62
CA VAL A 28 -11.56 -1.87 -3.99
C VAL A 28 -10.43 -2.66 -4.63
N VAL A 29 -9.52 -1.99 -5.33
CA VAL A 29 -8.34 -2.62 -5.96
C VAL A 29 -7.06 -2.38 -5.17
N ALA A 30 -7.03 -1.35 -4.32
CA ALA A 30 -5.88 -1.06 -3.46
C ALA A 30 -6.24 -0.25 -2.21
N TRP A 31 -5.43 -0.39 -1.17
CA TRP A 31 -5.43 0.38 0.09
C TRP A 31 -4.06 1.02 0.29
N PHE A 32 -3.97 2.33 0.08
CA PHE A 32 -2.75 3.11 0.27
C PHE A 32 -2.73 3.78 1.64
N ASN A 33 -1.60 3.71 2.34
CA ASN A 33 -1.43 4.32 3.65
C ASN A 33 0.05 4.63 3.97
N GLY A 34 0.28 5.31 5.09
CA GLY A 34 1.58 5.45 5.75
C GLY A 34 1.54 4.87 7.17
N HIS A 35 2.29 5.49 8.09
CA HIS A 35 2.46 5.16 9.52
C HIS A 35 3.60 4.19 9.85
N ASN A 36 3.74 3.06 9.14
CA ASN A 36 4.96 2.25 9.27
C ASN A 36 6.02 2.78 8.29
N HIS A 37 6.99 3.54 8.78
CA HIS A 37 7.98 4.21 7.93
C HIS A 37 8.92 3.27 7.18
N ALA A 38 9.03 2.01 7.62
CA ALA A 38 9.78 0.98 6.89
C ALA A 38 9.08 0.54 5.59
N GLY A 39 7.82 0.96 5.39
CA GLY A 39 6.98 0.48 4.30
C GLY A 39 6.56 -0.98 4.50
N ASN A 40 5.51 -1.40 3.81
CA ASN A 40 5.19 -2.81 3.62
C ASN A 40 4.21 -2.98 2.45
N TYR A 41 4.10 -4.22 1.98
CA TYR A 41 3.23 -4.57 0.87
C TYR A 41 2.65 -5.97 1.09
N ALA A 42 1.38 -6.13 0.77
CA ALA A 42 0.74 -7.43 0.63
C ALA A 42 -0.36 -7.36 -0.44
N GLU A 43 -0.70 -8.51 -1.00
CA GLU A 43 -1.87 -8.67 -1.85
C GLU A 43 -2.79 -9.72 -1.24
N ARG A 44 -4.09 -9.43 -1.23
CA ARG A 44 -5.10 -10.36 -0.71
C ARG A 44 -6.38 -10.22 -1.51
N LYS A 45 -6.83 -11.34 -2.10
CA LYS A 45 -8.06 -11.43 -2.91
C LYS A 45 -8.14 -10.38 -4.03
N GLY A 46 -7.02 -10.12 -4.71
CA GLY A 46 -6.95 -9.12 -5.79
C GLY A 46 -6.91 -7.66 -5.33
N VAL A 47 -6.83 -7.41 -4.01
CA VAL A 47 -6.65 -6.07 -3.45
C VAL A 47 -5.20 -5.89 -3.00
N HIS A 48 -4.58 -4.79 -3.42
CA HIS A 48 -3.22 -4.44 -3.03
C HIS A 48 -3.18 -3.56 -1.78
N TYR A 49 -2.42 -3.94 -0.77
CA TYR A 49 -2.24 -3.17 0.46
C TYR A 49 -0.84 -2.60 0.44
N VAL A 50 -0.74 -1.27 0.29
CA VAL A 50 0.52 -0.56 0.11
C VAL A 50 0.68 0.44 1.24
N ASN A 51 1.71 0.24 2.04
CA ASN A 51 2.19 1.22 2.99
C ASN A 51 3.47 1.87 2.43
N VAL A 52 3.41 3.17 2.15
CA VAL A 52 4.53 3.93 1.61
C VAL A 52 5.57 4.20 2.68
N HIS A 53 6.84 4.25 2.29
CA HIS A 53 7.95 4.54 3.18
C HIS A 53 7.86 5.98 3.70
N GLY A 54 8.30 6.18 4.94
CA GLY A 54 8.26 7.49 5.58
C GLY A 54 9.37 8.39 5.06
N MET A 55 9.02 9.53 4.44
CA MET A 55 9.97 10.55 4.00
C MET A 55 10.76 11.19 5.17
N VAL A 56 10.20 11.17 6.39
CA VAL A 56 10.87 11.75 7.57
C VAL A 56 12.16 11.03 7.95
N ASP A 57 12.29 9.74 7.61
CA ASP A 57 13.48 8.92 7.90
C ASP A 57 14.44 8.86 6.70
N THR A 58 14.36 9.83 5.78
CA THR A 58 15.21 9.90 4.59
C THR A 58 16.03 11.20 4.58
N PRO A 59 17.07 11.33 5.43
CA PRO A 59 17.81 12.59 5.56
C PRO A 59 18.55 13.00 4.28
N ASP A 60 19.12 12.02 3.57
CA ASP A 60 19.97 12.24 2.38
C ASP A 60 19.31 11.78 1.07
N THR A 61 18.05 11.36 1.13
CA THR A 61 17.29 10.85 -0.02
C THR A 61 15.80 11.22 0.14
N ASN A 62 14.92 10.65 -0.68
CA ASN A 62 13.49 10.89 -0.63
C ASN A 62 12.72 9.55 -0.54
N ALA A 63 11.40 9.62 -0.37
CA ALA A 63 10.50 8.46 -0.38
C ALA A 63 9.14 8.79 -0.99
N TYR A 64 9.05 9.77 -1.89
CA TYR A 64 7.80 10.05 -2.61
C TYR A 64 7.57 9.04 -3.73
N ALA A 65 6.33 8.94 -4.19
CA ALA A 65 5.98 8.21 -5.39
C ALA A 65 4.91 8.92 -6.22
N VAL A 66 4.87 8.61 -7.50
CA VAL A 66 3.77 8.95 -8.42
C VAL A 66 2.99 7.68 -8.73
N LEU A 67 1.67 7.71 -8.54
CA LEU A 67 0.77 6.63 -8.92
C LEU A 67 0.18 6.91 -10.30
N GLU A 68 0.45 6.02 -11.25
CA GLU A 68 -0.14 6.02 -12.59
C GLU A 68 -1.24 4.95 -12.64
N VAL A 69 -2.47 5.36 -13.00
CA VAL A 69 -3.60 4.45 -13.19
C VAL A 69 -3.66 4.07 -14.66
N LEU A 70 -3.49 2.77 -14.94
CA LEU A 70 -3.42 2.22 -16.28
C LEU A 70 -4.56 1.22 -16.49
N PRO A 71 -4.92 0.89 -17.74
CA PRO A 71 -5.79 -0.25 -18.02
C PRO A 71 -5.19 -1.54 -17.42
N GLY A 72 -5.87 -2.12 -16.43
CA GLY A 72 -5.47 -3.37 -15.78
C GLY A 72 -4.28 -3.27 -14.83
N ALA A 73 -3.78 -2.08 -14.50
CA ALA A 73 -2.68 -1.95 -13.54
C ALA A 73 -2.64 -0.59 -12.81
N LEU A 74 -2.05 -0.59 -11.63
CA LEU A 74 -1.52 0.61 -10.98
C LEU A 74 0.00 0.56 -11.05
N ARG A 75 0.64 1.59 -11.60
CA ARG A 75 2.10 1.72 -11.59
C ARG A 75 2.52 2.75 -10.54
N ILE A 76 3.31 2.31 -9.57
CA ILE A 76 3.95 3.17 -8.58
C ILE A 76 5.36 3.47 -9.09
N ARG A 77 5.61 4.74 -9.42
CA ARG A 77 6.95 5.26 -9.72
C ARG A 77 7.53 5.85 -8.45
N GLY A 78 8.23 5.02 -7.70
CA GLY A 78 8.89 5.41 -6.45
C GLY A 78 10.16 6.20 -6.70
N ASN A 79 10.53 7.05 -5.73
CA ASN A 79 11.77 7.81 -5.74
C ASN A 79 12.52 7.63 -4.41
N GLY A 80 13.84 7.52 -4.50
CA GLY A 80 14.71 7.28 -3.35
C GLY A 80 14.42 5.92 -2.72
N ARG A 81 13.97 5.90 -1.46
CA ARG A 81 13.65 4.68 -0.71
C ARG A 81 12.33 4.03 -1.12
N GLU A 82 11.41 4.76 -1.74
CA GLU A 82 10.16 4.17 -2.20
C GLU A 82 10.42 3.38 -3.49
N PRO A 83 10.15 2.06 -3.53
CA PRO A 83 10.47 1.26 -4.70
C PRO A 83 9.39 1.40 -5.79
N GLU A 84 9.81 1.18 -7.03
CA GLU A 84 8.89 1.04 -8.15
C GLU A 84 8.07 -0.25 -8.02
N ARG A 85 6.78 -0.17 -8.35
CA ARG A 85 5.90 -1.34 -8.39
C ARG A 85 4.94 -1.25 -9.57
N VAL A 86 4.55 -2.41 -10.10
CA VAL A 86 3.40 -2.54 -10.99
C VAL A 86 2.46 -3.53 -10.33
N LEU A 87 1.26 -3.06 -10.02
CA LEU A 87 0.21 -3.79 -9.31
C LEU A 87 -0.86 -4.15 -10.34
N ALA A 88 -1.01 -5.42 -10.68
CA ALA A 88 -1.99 -5.87 -11.65
C ALA A 88 -3.40 -5.85 -11.05
N ILE A 89 -4.33 -5.15 -11.67
CA ILE A 89 -5.74 -5.06 -11.23
C ILE A 89 -6.65 -5.61 -12.32
N GLY A 90 -7.67 -6.37 -11.93
CA GLY A 90 -8.61 -7.06 -12.83
C GLY A 90 -9.98 -6.43 -12.88
#